data_AF-A0A0C3QP60-F1
#
_entry.id   AF-A0A0C3QP60-F1
#
_cell.length_a   1.000
_cell.length_b   1.000
_cell.length_c   1.000
_cell.angle_alpha   90.00
_cell.angle_beta   90.00
_cell.angle_gamma   90.00
#
_symmetry.space_group_name_H-M   'P 1'
#
loop_
_entity.id
_entity.type
_entity.pdbx_description
1 polymer ?
#
loop_
_entity_poly.entity_id
_entity_poly.type
_entity_poly.pdbx_seq_one_letter_code
_entity_poly.pdbx_strand_id
1 'polypeptide(L)'
;MKYRVIVKSVAPCSCENEGEAEVYFPDFDLTIVCYFIGSIDWFKSCFPLNKLKDADLRYWHANWQLTDKQTKSIAKSVVGTYGGFELDEDNEKLFKVNSLLPILSDNELGNYKLDVPEGSWVESTGQFVIEDVEC
;
A
#
# COMPACT_ATOMS: atom_id res chain seq x y z
N MET A 1 -5.64 -6.82 -0.37
CA MET A 1 -5.16 -7.55 -1.58
C MET A 1 -3.91 -8.30 -1.19
N LYS A 2 -3.87 -9.61 -1.39
CA LYS A 2 -2.77 -10.46 -0.91
C LYS A 2 -1.58 -10.46 -1.89
N TYR A 3 -0.38 -10.24 -1.35
CA TYR A 3 0.89 -10.25 -2.07
C TYR A 3 1.88 -11.18 -1.40
N ARG A 4 2.67 -11.88 -2.22
CA ARG A 4 3.87 -12.57 -1.73
C ARG A 4 4.98 -11.55 -1.54
N VAL A 5 5.54 -11.50 -0.34
CA VAL A 5 6.53 -10.51 0.07
C VAL A 5 7.68 -11.15 0.84
N ILE A 6 8.81 -10.44 0.87
CA ILE A 6 9.95 -10.73 1.71
C ILE A 6 10.36 -9.44 2.43
N VAL A 7 10.25 -9.41 3.75
CA VAL A 7 10.78 -8.30 4.56
C VAL A 7 12.31 -8.41 4.63
N LYS A 8 13.00 -7.35 4.19
CA LYS A 8 14.46 -7.27 4.11
C LYS A 8 15.07 -6.60 5.33
N SER A 9 14.44 -5.54 5.82
CA SER A 9 14.88 -4.79 6.98
C SER A 9 13.67 -4.19 7.71
N VAL A 10 13.87 -3.86 9.00
CA VAL A 10 12.87 -3.23 9.86
C VAL A 10 13.55 -2.10 10.62
N ALA A 11 12.99 -0.90 10.51
CA ALA A 11 13.43 0.33 11.14
C ALA A 11 12.30 0.86 12.05
N PRO A 12 12.33 0.51 13.35
CA PRO A 12 11.26 0.88 14.27
C PRO A 12 11.27 2.37 14.66
N CYS A 13 10.09 2.89 15.05
CA CYS A 13 9.99 4.15 15.80
C CYS A 13 10.64 4.03 17.19
N SER A 14 10.97 5.16 17.81
CA SER A 14 11.41 5.21 19.21
C SER A 14 10.42 4.62 20.21
N CYS A 15 9.14 4.51 19.81
CA CYS A 15 8.05 3.95 20.60
C CYS A 15 7.91 2.43 20.52
N GLU A 16 8.66 1.76 19.63
CA GLU A 16 8.68 0.31 19.39
C GLU A 16 7.32 -0.36 19.07
N ASN A 17 6.29 0.44 18.75
CA ASN A 17 4.93 -0.04 18.43
C ASN A 17 4.49 0.25 16.99
N GLU A 18 5.42 0.74 16.17
CA GLU A 18 5.25 1.05 14.76
C GLU A 18 6.64 1.28 14.13
N GLY A 19 6.68 1.38 12.81
CA GLY A 19 7.91 1.70 12.10
C GLY A 19 7.83 1.45 10.60
N GLU A 20 8.99 1.42 9.98
CA GLU A 20 9.13 1.15 8.55
C GLU A 20 9.80 -0.21 8.32
N ALA A 21 9.40 -0.87 7.24
CA ALA A 21 10.00 -2.10 6.77
C ALA A 21 10.32 -1.98 5.28
N GLU A 22 11.50 -2.44 4.88
CA GLU A 22 11.82 -2.62 3.48
C GLU A 22 11.24 -3.96 3.01
N VAL A 23 10.30 -3.90 2.07
CA VAL A 23 9.50 -5.04 1.62
C VAL A 23 9.75 -5.29 0.14
N TYR A 24 10.26 -6.48 -0.17
CA TYR A 24 10.46 -6.94 -1.54
C TYR A 24 9.27 -7.77 -2.03
N PHE A 25 8.74 -7.42 -3.20
CA PHE A 25 7.64 -8.07 -3.90
C PHE A 25 8.22 -8.89 -5.08
N PRO A 26 8.55 -10.19 -4.90
CA PRO A 26 9.20 -11.01 -5.93
C PRO A 26 8.42 -11.09 -7.24
N ASP A 27 7.08 -11.05 -7.19
CA ASP A 27 6.24 -11.18 -8.39
C ASP A 27 6.28 -9.96 -9.31
N PHE A 28 6.79 -8.84 -8.79
CA PHE A 28 6.88 -7.57 -9.48
C PHE A 28 8.32 -7.06 -9.57
N ASP A 29 9.29 -7.83 -9.05
CA ASP A 29 10.71 -7.47 -8.89
C ASP A 29 10.92 -6.05 -8.38
N LEU A 30 10.36 -5.80 -7.20
CA LEU A 30 10.13 -4.44 -6.71
C LEU A 30 10.33 -4.37 -5.21
N THR A 31 10.96 -3.30 -4.72
CA THR A 31 11.12 -3.04 -3.30
C THR A 31 10.42 -1.74 -2.91
N ILE A 32 9.60 -1.79 -1.87
CA ILE A 32 8.86 -0.63 -1.33
C ILE A 32 9.20 -0.51 0.17
N VAL A 33 9.27 0.72 0.67
CA VAL A 33 9.26 0.98 2.11
C VAL A 33 7.81 1.07 2.57
N CYS A 34 7.42 0.15 3.45
CA CYS A 34 6.07 0.08 4.01
C CYS A 34 6.09 0.41 5.49
N TYR A 35 5.09 1.13 5.94
CA TYR A 35 4.78 1.31 7.36
C TYR A 35 4.16 0.03 7.92
N PHE A 36 4.43 -0.26 9.19
CA PHE A 36 3.74 -1.29 9.94
C PHE A 36 3.29 -0.76 11.29
N ILE A 37 2.21 -1.33 11.81
CA ILE A 37 1.63 -1.02 13.13
C ILE A 37 1.69 -2.27 13.99
N GLY A 38 2.01 -2.10 15.27
CA GLY A 38 2.16 -3.18 16.24
C GLY A 38 3.58 -3.27 16.78
N SER A 39 3.74 -4.01 17.88
CA SER A 39 5.06 -4.15 18.51
C SER A 39 6.06 -4.79 17.55
N ILE A 40 7.32 -4.34 17.63
CA ILE A 40 8.40 -4.86 16.76
C ILE A 40 8.51 -6.39 16.86
N ASP A 41 8.42 -6.92 18.08
CA ASP A 41 8.54 -8.35 18.32
C ASP A 41 7.40 -9.13 17.68
N TRP A 42 6.17 -8.61 17.78
CA TRP A 42 5.02 -9.20 17.11
C TRP A 42 5.21 -9.14 15.59
N PHE A 43 5.56 -7.96 15.04
CA PHE A 43 5.77 -7.79 13.60
C PHE A 43 6.85 -8.75 13.06
N LYS A 44 8.00 -8.85 13.73
CA LYS A 44 9.09 -9.77 13.33
C LYS A 44 8.69 -11.24 13.45
N SER A 45 7.74 -11.58 14.33
CA SER A 45 7.22 -12.94 14.44
C SER A 45 6.31 -13.30 13.25
N CYS A 46 5.45 -12.37 12.81
CA CYS A 46 4.60 -12.56 11.63
C CYS A 46 5.41 -12.50 10.32
N PHE A 47 6.37 -11.57 10.25
CA PHE A 47 7.28 -11.36 9.12
C PHE A 47 8.76 -11.59 9.47
N PRO A 48 9.20 -12.85 9.56
CA PRO A 48 10.62 -13.14 9.74
C PRO A 48 11.44 -12.63 8.56
N LEU A 49 12.57 -11.98 8.86
CA LEU A 49 13.46 -11.42 7.84
C LEU A 49 13.89 -12.47 6.81
N ASN A 50 13.90 -12.06 5.55
CA ASN A 50 14.32 -12.87 4.40
C ASN A 50 13.52 -14.16 4.18
N LYS A 51 12.31 -14.27 4.75
CA LYS A 51 11.37 -15.36 4.45
C LYS A 51 10.21 -14.87 3.60
N LEU A 52 9.73 -15.74 2.71
CA LEU A 52 8.55 -15.49 1.90
C LEU A 52 7.29 -15.61 2.77
N LYS A 53 6.42 -14.61 2.69
CA LYS A 53 5.14 -14.53 3.39
C LYS A 53 4.07 -13.91 2.51
N ASP A 54 2.81 -14.19 2.82
CA ASP A 54 1.69 -13.46 2.25
C ASP A 54 1.40 -12.25 3.14
N ALA A 55 1.12 -11.11 2.53
CA ALA A 55 0.78 -9.86 3.21
C ALA A 55 -0.33 -9.13 2.47
N ASP A 56 -1.14 -8.38 3.21
CA ASP A 56 -1.98 -7.35 2.62
C ASP A 56 -1.18 -6.05 2.51
N LEU A 57 -1.37 -5.34 1.39
CA LEU A 57 -0.81 -4.01 1.18
C LEU A 57 -1.95 -3.01 1.00
N ARG A 58 -1.93 -1.96 1.81
CA ARG A 58 -2.80 -0.80 1.69
C ARG A 58 -1.97 0.45 1.42
N TYR A 59 -2.61 1.47 0.86
CA TYR A 59 -2.00 2.77 0.65
C TYR A 59 -2.86 3.85 1.30
N TRP A 60 -2.44 4.23 2.51
CA TRP A 60 -3.19 5.05 3.44
C TRP A 60 -3.06 6.54 3.17
N HIS A 61 -4.06 7.28 3.67
CA HIS A 61 -4.13 8.75 3.66
C HIS A 61 -3.97 9.33 2.26
N ALA A 62 -4.50 8.63 1.27
CA ALA A 62 -4.13 8.91 -0.08
C ALA A 62 -4.85 10.16 -0.61
N ASN A 63 -4.10 11.06 -1.21
CA ASN A 63 -4.61 12.21 -1.94
C ASN A 63 -4.49 11.98 -3.44
N TRP A 64 -5.61 12.09 -4.14
CA TRP A 64 -5.79 11.62 -5.50
C TRP A 64 -6.12 12.76 -6.47
N GLN A 65 -5.54 12.69 -7.65
CA GLN A 65 -5.83 13.63 -8.74
C GLN A 65 -5.65 12.97 -10.10
N LEU A 66 -6.39 13.49 -11.10
CA LEU A 66 -6.10 13.20 -12.50
C LEU A 66 -4.67 13.66 -12.82
N THR A 67 -4.00 12.91 -13.69
CA THR A 67 -2.64 13.24 -14.10
C THR A 67 -2.43 12.98 -15.58
N ASP A 68 -1.60 13.82 -16.21
CA ASP A 68 -1.15 13.60 -17.59
C ASP A 68 0.09 12.68 -17.65
N LYS A 69 0.60 12.23 -16.49
CA LYS A 69 1.72 11.27 -16.43
C LYS A 69 1.27 9.90 -16.94
N GLN A 70 1.71 9.53 -18.14
CA GLN A 70 1.37 8.26 -18.80
C GLN A 70 2.36 7.12 -18.49
N THR A 71 3.03 7.17 -17.34
CA THR A 71 4.01 6.15 -16.91
C THR A 71 3.65 5.62 -15.55
N LYS A 72 3.50 4.30 -15.43
CA LYS A 72 3.25 3.64 -14.15
C LYS A 72 4.47 3.80 -13.23
N SER A 73 4.23 4.15 -11.97
CA SER A 73 5.30 4.27 -10.97
C SER A 73 4.77 4.14 -9.55
N ILE A 74 5.67 3.77 -8.63
CA ILE A 74 5.45 3.73 -7.19
C ILE A 74 6.71 4.25 -6.52
N ALA A 75 6.66 5.51 -6.10
CA ALA A 75 7.74 6.19 -5.42
C ALA A 75 7.14 7.01 -4.27
N LYS A 76 7.37 8.33 -4.25
CA LYS A 76 6.67 9.27 -3.36
C LYS A 76 5.17 9.40 -3.67
N SER A 77 4.77 8.95 -4.87
CA SER A 77 3.39 8.85 -5.32
C SER A 77 3.22 7.57 -6.14
N VAL A 78 1.99 7.08 -6.18
CA VAL A 78 1.55 6.02 -7.08
C VAL A 78 0.95 6.67 -8.32
N VAL A 79 1.49 6.33 -9.49
CA VAL A 79 0.92 6.72 -10.78
C VAL A 79 0.46 5.47 -11.51
N GLY A 80 -0.79 5.47 -11.96
CA GLY A 80 -1.37 4.35 -12.67
C GLY A 80 -2.75 4.65 -13.21
N THR A 81 -3.44 3.60 -13.65
CA THR A 81 -4.81 3.72 -14.16
C THR A 81 -5.81 3.42 -13.05
N TYR A 82 -6.85 4.24 -12.95
CA TYR A 82 -7.96 4.00 -12.05
C TYR A 82 -8.76 2.77 -12.50
N GLY A 83 -8.92 1.80 -11.60
CA GLY A 83 -9.56 0.51 -11.85
C GLY A 83 -10.91 0.32 -11.16
N GLY A 84 -11.51 1.39 -10.66
CA GLY A 84 -12.78 1.36 -9.91
C GLY A 84 -12.59 1.48 -8.40
N PHE A 85 -13.68 1.30 -7.65
CA PHE A 85 -13.69 1.30 -6.19
C PHE A 85 -14.47 0.11 -5.64
N GLU A 86 -14.15 -0.29 -4.43
CA GLU A 86 -14.92 -1.23 -3.62
C GLU A 86 -15.27 -0.59 -2.26
N LEU A 87 -16.23 -1.18 -1.55
CA LEU A 87 -16.56 -0.78 -0.19
C LEU A 87 -15.91 -1.77 0.78
N ASP A 88 -15.30 -1.25 1.84
CA ASP A 88 -14.82 -2.09 2.94
C ASP A 88 -15.95 -2.42 3.94
N GLU A 89 -15.58 -3.03 5.07
CA GLU A 89 -16.52 -3.47 6.10
C GLU A 89 -17.31 -2.31 6.74
N ASP A 90 -16.73 -1.10 6.74
CA ASP A 90 -17.33 0.12 7.29
C ASP A 90 -18.09 0.94 6.23
N ASN A 91 -18.21 0.42 4.99
CA ASN A 91 -18.75 1.11 3.81
C ASN A 91 -17.92 2.32 3.36
N GLU A 92 -16.63 2.35 3.67
CA GLU A 92 -15.71 3.34 3.13
C GLU A 92 -15.25 2.93 1.73
N LYS A 93 -15.02 3.92 0.85
CA LYS A 93 -14.57 3.64 -0.52
C LYS A 93 -13.06 3.37 -0.53
N LEU A 94 -12.69 2.16 -0.94
CA LEU A 94 -11.33 1.80 -1.30
C LEU A 94 -11.18 1.90 -2.81
N PHE A 95 -10.29 2.78 -3.26
CA PHE A 95 -10.04 3.00 -4.67
C PHE A 95 -8.92 2.09 -5.16
N LYS A 96 -9.11 1.50 -6.34
CA LYS A 96 -8.15 0.58 -6.95
C LYS A 96 -7.29 1.32 -7.97
N VAL A 97 -5.98 1.38 -7.74
CA VAL A 97 -5.00 1.84 -8.75
C VAL A 97 -4.26 0.66 -9.32
N ASN A 98 -4.27 0.53 -10.64
CA ASN A 98 -3.40 -0.41 -11.34
C ASN A 98 -2.10 0.29 -11.75
N SER A 99 -1.09 0.23 -10.88
CA SER A 99 0.26 0.80 -11.11
C SER A 99 1.26 -0.28 -11.56
N LEU A 100 2.55 -0.15 -11.22
CA LEU A 100 3.51 -1.26 -11.29
C LEU A 100 3.11 -2.42 -10.37
N LEU A 101 2.48 -2.07 -9.24
CA LEU A 101 1.82 -2.96 -8.31
C LEU A 101 0.35 -2.51 -8.19
N PRO A 102 -0.64 -3.39 -8.35
CA PRO A 102 -2.02 -3.03 -8.02
C PRO A 102 -2.12 -2.63 -6.55
N ILE A 103 -2.85 -1.58 -6.22
CA ILE A 103 -3.00 -1.15 -4.83
C ILE A 103 -4.46 -0.81 -4.52
N LEU A 104 -4.85 -1.06 -3.28
CA LEU A 104 -6.03 -0.47 -2.68
C LEU A 104 -5.59 0.74 -1.86
N SER A 105 -6.33 1.81 -1.99
CA SER A 105 -6.06 3.03 -1.27
C SER A 105 -7.35 3.59 -0.69
N ASP A 106 -7.27 3.93 0.59
CA ASP A 106 -8.26 4.71 1.29
C ASP A 106 -7.99 6.21 1.09
N ASN A 107 -9.04 7.00 1.26
CA ASN A 107 -8.98 8.44 1.32
C ASN A 107 -9.55 8.86 2.69
N GLU A 108 -8.80 8.57 3.75
CA GLU A 108 -9.16 8.92 5.15
C GLU A 108 -9.50 10.41 5.36
N LEU A 109 -9.17 11.28 4.41
CA LEU A 109 -9.56 12.70 4.43
C LEU A 109 -11.05 12.91 4.11
N GLY A 110 -11.82 11.85 3.84
CA GLY A 110 -13.26 11.91 3.62
C GLY A 110 -13.66 12.58 2.30
N ASN A 111 -12.69 12.83 1.41
CA ASN A 111 -12.93 13.57 0.17
C ASN A 111 -13.29 12.62 -0.98
N TYR A 112 -14.36 11.86 -0.79
CA TYR A 112 -14.83 10.83 -1.71
C TYR A 112 -15.44 11.35 -3.03
N LYS A 113 -15.43 12.67 -3.25
CA LYS A 113 -15.96 13.35 -4.45
C LYS A 113 -14.95 13.42 -5.59
N LEU A 114 -14.26 12.32 -5.85
CA LEU A 114 -13.43 12.18 -7.03
C LEU A 114 -14.18 11.29 -8.02
N ASP A 115 -15.04 11.89 -8.85
CA ASP A 115 -15.62 11.21 -10.01
C ASP A 115 -14.56 11.12 -11.10
N VAL A 116 -13.70 10.11 -10.98
CA VAL A 116 -12.70 9.77 -11.99
C VAL A 116 -13.24 8.60 -12.82
N PRO A 117 -13.32 8.71 -14.16
CA PRO A 117 -13.74 7.59 -15.00
C PRO A 117 -12.73 6.43 -14.94
N GLU A 118 -13.22 5.18 -14.95
CA GLU A 118 -12.37 3.99 -15.08
C GLU A 118 -11.43 4.13 -16.30
N GLY A 119 -10.19 3.67 -16.13
CA GLY A 119 -9.13 3.78 -17.14
C GLY A 119 -8.43 5.14 -17.19
N SER A 120 -8.91 6.17 -16.49
CA SER A 120 -8.21 7.45 -16.39
C SER A 120 -6.88 7.29 -15.65
N TRP A 121 -5.89 8.09 -16.05
CA TRP A 121 -4.63 8.18 -15.35
C TRP A 121 -4.77 9.03 -14.09
N VAL A 122 -4.28 8.48 -12.99
CA VAL A 122 -4.33 9.08 -11.67
C VAL A 122 -2.96 9.07 -11.02
N GLU A 123 -2.71 10.11 -10.24
CA GLU A 123 -1.58 10.18 -9.31
C GLU A 123 -2.13 10.26 -7.89
N SER A 124 -1.56 9.44 -7.01
CA SER A 124 -1.96 9.35 -5.61
C SER A 124 -0.75 9.45 -4.67
N THR A 125 -0.75 10.41 -3.75
CA THR A 125 0.28 10.55 -2.70
C THR A 125 -0.25 10.03 -1.37
N GLY A 126 0.54 9.27 -0.62
CA GLY A 126 0.11 8.59 0.60
C GLY A 126 1.23 7.74 1.17
N GLN A 127 0.89 6.79 2.04
CA GLN A 127 1.84 5.91 2.69
C GLN A 127 1.47 4.44 2.47
N PHE A 128 2.44 3.62 2.06
CA PHE A 128 2.23 2.18 2.00
C PHE A 128 2.19 1.58 3.40
N VAL A 129 1.20 0.75 3.68
CA VAL A 129 1.06 0.03 4.95
C VAL A 129 0.99 -1.46 4.65
N ILE A 130 1.85 -2.22 5.33
CA ILE A 130 1.88 -3.68 5.23
C ILE A 130 1.19 -4.28 6.45
N GLU A 131 0.25 -5.17 6.18
CA GLU A 131 -0.52 -5.88 7.20
C GLU A 131 -0.36 -7.38 6.98
N ASP A 132 -0.33 -8.13 8.06
CA ASP A 132 -0.34 -9.59 7.98
C ASP A 132 -1.75 -10.10 7.70
N VAL A 133 -1.84 -11.23 7.00
CA VAL A 133 -3.11 -11.85 6.62
C VAL A 133 -3.58 -12.87 7.67
N GLU A 134 -2.65 -13.60 8.29
CA GLU A 134 -2.87 -14.65 9.29
C GLU A 134 -1.62 -14.82 10.18
N CYS A 135 -1.66 -14.14 11.34
CA CYS A 135 -0.76 -14.32 12.48
C CYS A 135 -1.60 -14.82 13.66
#